data_AF-A0A843BU35-F1
#
_entry.id   AF-A0A843BU35-F1
#
_cell.length_a   1.000
_cell.length_b   1.000
_cell.length_c   1.000
_cell.angle_alpha   90.00
_cell.angle_beta   90.00
_cell.angle_gamma   90.00
#
_symmetry.space_group_name_H-M   'P 1'
#
loop_
_entity.id
_entity.type
_entity.pdbx_description
1 polymer ?
#
loop_
_entity_poly.entity_id
_entity_poly.type
_entity_poly.pdbx_seq_one_letter_code
_entity_poly.pdbx_strand_id
1 'polypeptide(L)'
;MSKKSDTMAIGIDLGTSITKLVGPGGEKIVKIPSLVGDPNPGWKGLGTDKSWVNNLVLQTDDGKKFFVGELARLQSEIKRPLADKGKMKSLKDAIIAIKAALSNFVEKDYGNFIVATGVPVASPQDEMITLSKGLKGAMTINVANDATGEEKQINLKIDQCLVMPVCYGSYYEILKSSGEQRAVDAVVVDIGAGATNILTVYEGRLMRTASGSVQESITTLAERIASNLNQQTGKIMRPFELIKSIEIGRKSVMVAGEQYDISETLEYYVNSIADIIVDELTTLLRTLPPDAWIEKVILTGGGAEVFGKKMKNVLTENNIVQTPEEVIVPEDPVLANAIGFQKIAQAQIDSKKKK
;
A
#
# COMPACT_ATOMS: atom_id res chain seq x y z
N MET A 1 -6.52 10.23 39.81
CA MET A 1 -6.26 8.99 39.05
C MET A 1 -6.65 9.25 37.60
N SER A 2 -5.66 9.49 36.73
CA SER A 2 -5.88 9.70 35.29
C SER A 2 -6.39 8.39 34.69
N LYS A 3 -7.55 8.42 34.03
CA LYS A 3 -8.01 7.30 33.19
C LYS A 3 -6.90 7.03 32.19
N LYS A 4 -6.25 5.86 32.27
CA LYS A 4 -5.35 5.37 31.22
C LYS A 4 -6.09 5.53 29.89
N SER A 5 -5.60 6.42 29.02
CA SER A 5 -6.12 6.49 27.66
C SER A 5 -5.83 5.15 27.01
N ASP A 6 -6.86 4.45 26.53
CA ASP A 6 -6.68 3.18 25.83
C ASP A 6 -5.78 3.41 24.61
N THR A 7 -4.61 2.77 24.61
CA THR A 7 -3.69 2.81 23.48
C THR A 7 -4.31 1.99 22.34
N MET A 8 -4.42 2.59 21.15
CA MET A 8 -4.96 1.95 19.96
C MET A 8 -3.84 1.42 19.06
N ALA A 9 -4.02 0.21 18.54
CA ALA A 9 -3.14 -0.39 17.54
C ALA A 9 -3.62 -0.06 16.12
N ILE A 10 -2.73 0.53 15.31
CA ILE A 10 -3.03 0.95 13.94
C ILE A 10 -2.00 0.36 12.99
N GLY A 11 -2.47 -0.25 11.90
CA GLY A 11 -1.63 -0.65 10.77
C GLY A 11 -1.78 0.34 9.63
N ILE A 12 -0.67 0.81 9.05
CA ILE A 12 -0.69 1.72 7.90
C ILE A 12 0.22 1.19 6.80
N ASP A 13 -0.32 0.99 5.61
CA ASP A 13 0.44 0.70 4.39
C ASP A 13 0.53 1.95 3.51
N LEU A 14 1.75 2.42 3.28
CA LEU A 14 2.08 3.62 2.52
C LEU A 14 2.32 3.30 1.04
N GLY A 15 1.24 2.99 0.32
CA GLY A 15 1.31 2.56 -1.07
C GLY A 15 1.48 3.70 -2.08
N THR A 16 2.02 3.38 -3.27
CA THR A 16 2.18 4.33 -4.39
C THR A 16 0.86 4.90 -4.89
N SER A 17 -0.16 4.07 -5.06
CA SER A 17 -1.48 4.51 -5.51
C SER A 17 -2.37 4.93 -4.35
N ILE A 18 -2.38 4.14 -3.26
CA ILE A 18 -3.32 4.26 -2.16
C ILE A 18 -2.60 4.02 -0.83
N THR A 19 -2.77 4.98 0.09
CA THR A 19 -2.45 4.83 1.51
C THR A 19 -3.63 4.14 2.21
N LYS A 20 -3.33 3.10 2.97
CA LYS A 20 -4.32 2.24 3.62
C LYS A 20 -4.07 2.24 5.12
N LEU A 21 -5.12 2.41 5.91
CA LEU A 21 -5.07 2.32 7.36
C LEU A 21 -6.10 1.31 7.84
N VAL A 22 -5.70 0.46 8.77
CA VAL A 22 -6.54 -0.52 9.46
C VAL A 22 -6.50 -0.25 10.96
N GLY A 23 -7.67 -0.03 11.54
CA GLY A 23 -7.88 0.21 12.96
C GLY A 23 -7.96 -1.06 13.81
N PRO A 24 -8.13 -0.92 15.13
CA PRO A 24 -8.24 -2.04 16.06
C PRO A 24 -9.27 -3.08 15.61
N GLY A 25 -8.94 -4.37 15.72
CA GLY A 25 -9.82 -5.47 15.34
C GLY A 25 -10.08 -5.62 13.84
N GLY A 26 -9.48 -4.77 12.98
CA GLY A 26 -9.76 -4.77 11.55
C GLY A 26 -11.07 -4.06 11.16
N GLU A 27 -11.77 -3.44 12.11
CA GLU A 27 -13.15 -2.98 11.92
C GLU A 27 -13.26 -1.67 11.13
N LYS A 28 -12.27 -0.78 11.25
CA LYS A 28 -12.26 0.52 10.55
C LYS A 28 -11.11 0.58 9.57
N ILE A 29 -11.46 0.69 8.30
CA ILE A 29 -10.52 0.77 7.17
C ILE A 29 -10.63 2.15 6.54
N VAL A 30 -9.48 2.78 6.29
CA VAL A 30 -9.39 4.04 5.53
C VAL A 30 -8.50 3.81 4.33
N LYS A 31 -8.98 4.17 3.13
CA LYS A 31 -8.22 4.12 1.87
C LYS A 31 -8.21 5.52 1.28
N ILE A 32 -7.03 6.11 1.08
CA ILE A 32 -6.87 7.45 0.51
C ILE A 32 -5.89 7.38 -0.65
N PRO A 33 -6.22 7.88 -1.86
CA PRO A 33 -5.24 7.98 -2.93
C PRO A 33 -4.00 8.75 -2.48
N SER A 34 -2.81 8.24 -2.77
CA SER A 34 -1.52 8.80 -2.33
C SER A 34 -1.11 10.03 -3.16
N LEU A 35 -1.98 11.03 -3.18
CA LEU A 35 -1.89 12.22 -4.01
C LEU A 35 -2.24 13.47 -3.20
N VAL A 36 -1.51 14.56 -3.46
CA VAL A 36 -1.90 15.90 -3.04
C VAL A 36 -1.93 16.84 -4.23
N GLY A 37 -2.64 17.95 -4.10
CA GLY A 37 -2.67 19.00 -5.10
C GLY A 37 -3.02 20.34 -4.49
N ASP A 38 -2.80 21.38 -5.28
CA ASP A 38 -3.13 22.74 -4.85
C ASP A 38 -4.65 22.91 -4.76
N PRO A 39 -5.17 23.61 -3.74
CA PRO A 39 -6.59 23.94 -3.66
C PRO A 39 -7.05 24.77 -4.86
N ASN A 40 -8.24 24.47 -5.37
CA ASN A 40 -8.89 25.27 -6.41
C ASN A 40 -10.11 25.99 -5.83
N PRO A 41 -9.97 27.24 -5.34
CA PRO A 41 -11.02 27.91 -4.56
C PRO A 41 -12.29 28.23 -5.36
N GLY A 42 -12.25 28.23 -6.70
CA GLY A 42 -13.39 28.57 -7.55
C GLY A 42 -14.51 27.52 -7.61
N TRP A 43 -14.25 26.29 -7.15
CA TRP A 43 -15.17 25.14 -7.30
C TRP A 43 -15.54 24.49 -5.96
N LYS A 44 -15.37 25.21 -4.85
CA LYS A 44 -15.65 24.71 -3.50
C LYS A 44 -17.11 24.31 -3.30
N GLY A 45 -17.36 23.17 -2.68
CA GLY A 45 -18.71 22.83 -2.18
C GLY A 45 -19.70 22.27 -3.22
N LEU A 46 -19.32 22.17 -4.49
CA LEU A 46 -20.22 21.83 -5.60
C LEU A 46 -20.55 20.33 -5.71
N GLY A 47 -19.81 19.47 -5.00
CA GLY A 47 -20.03 18.02 -4.98
C GLY A 47 -21.22 17.60 -4.10
N THR A 48 -21.92 16.53 -4.51
CA THR A 48 -22.97 15.86 -3.73
C THR A 48 -22.40 14.99 -2.62
N ASP A 49 -21.21 14.43 -2.80
CA ASP A 49 -20.48 13.69 -1.77
C ASP A 49 -19.97 14.65 -0.71
N LYS A 50 -20.40 14.45 0.54
CA LYS A 50 -19.99 15.24 1.72
C LYS A 50 -19.02 14.49 2.64
N SER A 51 -18.57 13.29 2.26
CA SER A 51 -17.66 12.48 3.07
C SER A 51 -16.30 13.16 3.23
N TRP A 52 -15.68 12.96 4.40
CA TRP A 52 -14.33 13.46 4.68
C TRP A 52 -13.27 12.85 3.75
N VAL A 53 -13.39 11.56 3.43
CA VAL A 53 -12.38 10.83 2.67
C VAL A 53 -12.22 11.36 1.24
N ASN A 54 -13.31 11.84 0.62
CA ASN A 54 -13.30 12.35 -0.75
C ASN A 54 -13.20 13.87 -0.85
N ASN A 55 -13.29 14.59 0.27
CA ASN A 55 -13.29 16.06 0.32
C ASN A 55 -12.24 16.62 1.30
N LEU A 56 -11.15 15.88 1.50
CA LEU A 56 -10.14 16.21 2.51
C LEU A 56 -9.23 17.36 2.06
N VAL A 57 -9.22 18.43 2.86
CA VAL A 57 -8.21 19.48 2.83
C VAL A 57 -7.30 19.32 4.05
N LEU A 58 -6.01 19.16 3.85
CA LEU A 58 -5.02 19.09 4.92
C LEU A 58 -4.27 20.43 5.02
N GLN A 59 -4.12 20.94 6.23
CA GLN A 59 -3.29 22.11 6.51
C GLN A 59 -1.99 21.71 7.21
N THR A 60 -0.86 22.13 6.66
CA THR A 60 0.45 21.95 7.27
C THR A 60 0.73 23.00 8.34
N ASP A 61 1.73 22.74 9.16
CA ASP A 61 2.06 23.58 10.33
C ASP A 61 2.52 24.99 9.92
N ASP A 62 3.03 25.16 8.69
CA ASP A 62 3.35 26.45 8.05
C ASP A 62 2.14 27.17 7.42
N GLY A 63 0.92 26.64 7.61
CA GLY A 63 -0.33 27.24 7.16
C GLY A 63 -0.72 26.92 5.71
N LYS A 64 0.09 26.15 4.96
CA LYS A 64 -0.27 25.76 3.58
C LYS A 64 -1.41 24.74 3.60
N LYS A 65 -2.34 24.89 2.67
CA LYS A 65 -3.48 23.97 2.47
C LYS A 65 -3.25 23.14 1.22
N PHE A 66 -3.56 21.85 1.32
CA PHE A 66 -3.49 20.89 0.22
C PHE A 66 -4.83 20.18 0.10
N PHE A 67 -5.31 20.00 -1.13
CA PHE A 67 -6.28 18.94 -1.40
C PHE A 67 -5.56 17.60 -1.31
N VAL A 68 -6.25 16.59 -0.77
CA VAL A 68 -5.69 15.25 -0.57
C VAL A 68 -6.58 14.20 -1.21
N GLY A 69 -5.96 13.17 -1.79
CA GLY A 69 -6.66 11.99 -2.28
C GLY A 69 -7.58 12.29 -3.45
N GLU A 70 -8.84 11.87 -3.34
CA GLU A 70 -9.82 11.99 -4.42
C GLU A 70 -10.14 13.46 -4.74
N LEU A 71 -10.17 14.34 -3.73
CA LEU A 71 -10.36 15.77 -3.94
C LEU A 71 -9.24 16.35 -4.81
N ALA A 72 -7.98 16.01 -4.52
CA ALA A 72 -6.84 16.43 -5.33
C ALA A 72 -6.91 15.85 -6.75
N ARG A 73 -7.33 14.59 -6.88
CA ARG A 73 -7.44 13.90 -8.17
C ARG A 73 -8.44 14.60 -9.09
N LEU A 74 -9.56 15.07 -8.53
CA LEU A 74 -10.66 15.66 -9.29
C LEU A 74 -10.51 17.18 -9.49
N GLN A 75 -10.10 17.92 -8.47
CA GLN A 75 -10.24 19.39 -8.44
C GLN A 75 -8.93 20.16 -8.58
N SER A 76 -7.78 19.56 -8.26
CA SER A 76 -6.50 20.25 -8.38
C SER A 76 -6.03 20.29 -9.83
N GLU A 77 -5.54 21.44 -10.28
CA GLU A 77 -4.88 21.57 -11.59
C GLU A 77 -3.50 20.93 -11.57
N ILE A 78 -2.71 21.26 -10.53
CA ILE A 78 -1.39 20.70 -10.28
C ILE A 78 -1.50 19.62 -9.22
N LYS A 79 -1.09 18.40 -9.60
CA LYS A 79 -1.17 17.20 -8.78
C LYS A 79 0.22 16.63 -8.57
N ARG A 80 0.49 16.16 -7.36
CA ARG A 80 1.79 15.59 -6.98
C ARG A 80 1.56 14.29 -6.21
N PRO A 81 2.05 13.14 -6.71
CA PRO A 81 1.98 11.90 -5.95
C PRO A 81 2.95 11.96 -4.77
N LEU A 82 2.51 11.42 -3.64
CA LEU A 82 3.27 11.36 -2.38
C LEU A 82 4.34 10.26 -2.41
N ALA A 83 4.08 9.20 -3.17
CA ALA A 83 4.97 8.08 -3.41
C ALA A 83 5.26 7.93 -4.90
N ASP A 84 6.37 7.26 -5.21
CA ASP A 84 6.77 6.91 -6.55
C ASP A 84 7.56 5.59 -6.52
N LYS A 85 7.41 4.76 -7.55
CA LYS A 85 8.09 3.46 -7.70
C LYS A 85 8.12 2.60 -6.41
N GLY A 86 6.96 2.46 -5.76
CA GLY A 86 6.82 1.67 -4.53
C GLY A 86 7.23 2.36 -3.24
N LYS A 87 7.71 3.61 -3.27
CA LYS A 87 8.34 4.28 -2.12
C LYS A 87 7.80 5.68 -1.87
N MET A 88 7.67 6.08 -0.60
CA MET A 88 7.38 7.48 -0.25
C MET A 88 8.54 8.40 -0.68
N LYS A 89 8.23 9.53 -1.31
CA LYS A 89 9.26 10.45 -1.82
C LYS A 89 10.07 11.13 -0.72
N SER A 90 9.47 11.32 0.44
CA SER A 90 10.12 11.94 1.60
C SER A 90 9.41 11.59 2.91
N LEU A 91 10.08 11.84 4.05
CA LEU A 91 9.45 11.78 5.37
C LEU A 91 8.24 12.74 5.45
N LYS A 92 8.34 13.92 4.84
CA LYS A 92 7.25 14.90 4.81
C LYS A 92 6.02 14.33 4.10
N ASP A 93 6.22 13.64 2.98
CA ASP A 93 5.13 12.98 2.25
C ASP A 93 4.51 11.82 3.04
N ALA A 94 5.34 11.06 3.78
CA ALA A 94 4.85 10.00 4.67
C ALA A 94 3.99 10.57 5.81
N ILE A 95 4.44 11.68 6.41
CA ILE A 95 3.66 12.40 7.43
C ILE A 95 2.34 12.92 6.85
N ILE A 96 2.34 13.49 5.64
CA ILE A 96 1.11 13.95 4.98
C ILE A 96 0.12 12.79 4.78
N ALA A 97 0.58 11.67 4.23
CA ALA A 97 -0.25 10.47 4.02
C ALA A 97 -0.84 9.94 5.33
N ILE A 98 -0.03 9.88 6.38
CA ILE A 98 -0.46 9.40 7.71
C ILE A 98 -1.43 10.37 8.36
N LYS A 99 -1.17 11.69 8.32
CA LYS A 99 -2.09 12.71 8.83
C LYS A 99 -3.45 12.60 8.13
N ALA A 100 -3.44 12.43 6.80
CA ALA A 100 -4.67 12.26 6.03
C ALA A 100 -5.46 11.01 6.45
N ALA A 101 -4.79 9.86 6.56
CA ALA A 101 -5.43 8.60 6.96
C ALA A 101 -5.97 8.67 8.40
N LEU A 102 -5.15 9.16 9.35
CA LEU A 102 -5.55 9.31 10.75
C LEU A 102 -6.72 10.29 10.92
N SER A 103 -6.79 11.36 10.11
CA SER A 103 -7.88 12.35 10.22
C SER A 103 -9.27 11.78 9.91
N ASN A 104 -9.32 10.79 9.01
CA ASN A 104 -10.52 10.03 8.65
C ASN A 104 -10.79 8.85 9.61
N PHE A 105 -9.77 8.42 10.36
CA PHE A 105 -9.89 7.36 11.34
C PHE A 105 -10.38 7.88 12.70
N VAL A 106 -9.77 8.94 13.23
CA VAL A 106 -10.02 9.45 14.59
C VAL A 106 -11.30 10.29 14.60
N GLU A 107 -12.31 9.93 15.38
CA GLU A 107 -13.60 10.67 15.43
C GLU A 107 -13.68 11.72 16.53
N LYS A 108 -13.01 11.50 17.66
CA LYS A 108 -12.96 12.42 18.80
C LYS A 108 -11.50 12.70 19.14
N ASP A 109 -11.25 13.90 19.66
CA ASP A 109 -9.93 14.24 20.21
C ASP A 109 -9.52 13.21 21.27
N TYR A 110 -8.21 12.92 21.30
CA TYR A 110 -7.52 12.09 22.29
C TYR A 110 -7.43 10.58 21.98
N GLY A 111 -6.23 10.15 21.57
CA GLY A 111 -5.82 8.76 21.54
C GLY A 111 -4.29 8.64 21.59
N ASN A 112 -3.81 7.66 22.36
CA ASN A 112 -2.43 7.20 22.27
C ASN A 112 -2.39 6.07 21.25
N PHE A 113 -1.44 6.10 20.34
CA PHE A 113 -1.35 5.15 19.23
C PHE A 113 -0.04 4.38 19.26
N ILE A 114 -0.11 3.09 18.99
CA ILE A 114 1.00 2.33 18.43
C ILE A 114 0.70 2.12 16.96
N VAL A 115 1.57 2.67 16.12
CA VAL A 115 1.47 2.55 14.66
C VAL A 115 2.49 1.53 14.18
N ALA A 116 2.09 0.63 13.30
CA ALA A 116 3.01 -0.17 12.51
C ALA A 116 2.84 0.17 11.03
N THR A 117 3.96 0.25 10.30
CA THR A 117 3.98 0.58 8.89
C THR A 117 5.13 -0.08 8.14
N GLY A 118 5.12 0.06 6.82
CA GLY A 118 6.03 -0.58 5.88
C GLY A 118 6.91 0.40 5.12
N VAL A 119 8.10 -0.06 4.74
CA VAL A 119 8.92 0.52 3.66
C VAL A 119 9.25 -0.58 2.64
N PRO A 120 9.66 -0.24 1.40
CA PRO A 120 10.16 -1.22 0.45
C PRO A 120 11.19 -2.17 1.05
N VAL A 121 11.23 -3.41 0.58
CA VAL A 121 12.10 -4.45 1.17
C VAL A 121 13.58 -4.09 1.04
N ALA A 122 13.95 -3.44 -0.05
CA ALA A 122 15.30 -2.94 -0.29
C ALA A 122 15.66 -1.65 0.47
N SER A 123 14.74 -1.07 1.27
CA SER A 123 15.03 0.19 1.98
C SER A 123 16.16 0.04 3.01
N PRO A 124 17.08 1.02 3.11
CA PRO A 124 18.11 1.05 4.14
C PRO A 124 17.54 1.14 5.56
N GLN A 125 18.29 0.65 6.54
CA GLN A 125 17.89 0.72 7.95
C GLN A 125 17.70 2.15 8.45
N ASP A 126 18.53 3.10 8.00
CA ASP A 126 18.43 4.51 8.40
C ASP A 126 17.11 5.15 7.98
N GLU A 127 16.54 4.71 6.87
CA GLU A 127 15.23 5.17 6.41
C GLU A 127 14.12 4.69 7.35
N MET A 128 14.16 3.43 7.78
CA MET A 128 13.23 2.88 8.76
C MET A 128 13.31 3.62 10.10
N ILE A 129 14.54 3.92 10.55
CA ILE A 129 14.79 4.68 11.78
C ILE A 129 14.26 6.12 11.64
N THR A 130 14.52 6.76 10.51
CA THR A 130 14.08 8.13 10.21
C THR A 130 12.56 8.23 10.22
N LEU A 131 11.88 7.28 9.57
CA LEU A 131 10.41 7.23 9.56
C LEU A 131 9.84 6.97 10.97
N SER A 132 10.39 6.00 11.70
CA SER A 132 9.94 5.69 13.07
C SER A 132 10.10 6.89 14.01
N LYS A 133 11.25 7.57 13.98
CA LYS A 133 11.51 8.76 14.81
C LYS A 133 10.64 9.95 14.40
N GLY A 134 10.49 10.19 13.09
CA GLY A 134 9.73 11.32 12.57
C GLY A 134 8.23 11.25 12.85
N LEU A 135 7.69 10.05 13.06
CA LEU A 135 6.27 9.85 13.38
C LEU A 135 5.98 9.79 14.88
N LYS A 136 6.98 9.43 15.70
CA LYS A 136 6.80 9.32 17.15
C LYS A 136 6.64 10.68 17.79
N GLY A 137 5.66 10.82 18.69
CA GLY A 137 5.44 12.03 19.48
C GLY A 137 4.02 12.56 19.38
N ALA A 138 3.83 13.76 19.92
CA ALA A 138 2.57 14.50 19.78
C ALA A 138 2.38 14.94 18.33
N MET A 139 1.16 14.83 17.83
CA MET A 139 0.79 15.21 16.48
C MET A 139 -0.52 15.99 16.51
N THR A 140 -0.48 17.16 15.90
CA THR A 140 -1.68 17.95 15.59
C THR A 140 -1.98 17.83 14.11
N ILE A 141 -3.23 17.53 13.79
CA ILE A 141 -3.74 17.39 12.43
C ILE A 141 -4.86 18.41 12.24
N ASN A 142 -4.63 19.38 11.37
CA ASN A 142 -5.63 20.38 11.00
C ASN A 142 -6.17 20.02 9.62
N VAL A 143 -7.48 19.77 9.54
CA VAL A 143 -8.16 19.42 8.29
C VAL A 143 -9.45 20.20 8.14
N ALA A 144 -9.87 20.36 6.89
CA ALA A 144 -11.19 20.87 6.55
C ALA A 144 -11.86 19.95 5.52
N ASN A 145 -13.19 19.95 5.51
CA ASN A 145 -13.99 19.29 4.49
C ASN A 145 -14.37 20.35 3.45
N ASP A 146 -13.88 20.20 2.21
CA ASP A 146 -14.16 21.16 1.14
C ASP A 146 -15.67 21.29 0.85
N ALA A 147 -16.39 20.17 0.95
CA ALA A 147 -17.78 20.07 0.56
C ALA A 147 -18.77 20.62 1.59
N THR A 148 -18.42 20.60 2.89
CA THR A 148 -19.27 21.10 3.99
C THR A 148 -18.74 22.38 4.62
N GLY A 149 -17.45 22.68 4.47
CA GLY A 149 -16.78 23.79 5.14
C GLY A 149 -16.42 23.51 6.61
N GLU A 150 -16.73 22.32 7.12
CA GLU A 150 -16.38 21.93 8.50
C GLU A 150 -14.85 21.87 8.66
N GLU A 151 -14.35 22.40 9.77
CA GLU A 151 -12.95 22.32 10.15
C GLU A 151 -12.78 21.45 11.39
N LYS A 152 -11.67 20.72 11.44
CA LYS A 152 -11.35 19.82 12.55
C LYS A 152 -9.88 19.91 12.87
N GLN A 153 -9.58 20.13 14.15
CA GLN A 153 -8.27 19.91 14.71
C GLN A 153 -8.31 18.58 15.47
N ILE A 154 -7.30 17.74 15.26
CA ILE A 154 -7.14 16.47 15.95
C ILE A 154 -5.81 16.49 16.67
N ASN A 155 -5.85 16.30 17.98
CA ASN A 155 -4.66 16.14 18.80
C ASN A 155 -4.51 14.67 19.23
N LEU A 156 -3.39 14.06 18.86
CA LEU A 156 -3.06 12.68 19.19
C LEU A 156 -1.58 12.52 19.52
N LYS A 157 -1.23 11.32 20.02
CA LYS A 157 0.17 10.97 20.27
C LYS A 157 0.47 9.58 19.73
N ILE A 158 1.55 9.46 18.97
CA ILE A 158 2.13 8.18 18.57
C ILE A 158 3.20 7.81 19.59
N ASP A 159 2.88 6.87 20.49
CA ASP A 159 3.81 6.40 21.52
C ASP A 159 4.96 5.58 20.92
N GLN A 160 4.66 4.82 19.88
CA GLN A 160 5.61 3.97 19.18
C GLN A 160 5.22 3.83 17.71
N CYS A 161 6.21 3.92 16.82
CA CYS A 161 6.07 3.62 15.40
C CYS A 161 7.01 2.46 15.06
N LEU A 162 6.43 1.31 14.69
CA LEU A 162 7.13 0.12 14.22
C LEU A 162 7.24 0.21 12.69
N VAL A 163 8.46 0.12 12.16
CA VAL A 163 8.69 0.18 10.71
C VAL A 163 9.40 -1.10 10.28
N MET A 164 8.85 -1.78 9.28
CA MET A 164 9.34 -3.07 8.77
C MET A 164 9.31 -3.08 7.24
N PRO A 165 9.88 -4.10 6.58
CA PRO A 165 9.62 -4.33 5.16
C PRO A 165 8.13 -4.50 4.88
N VAL A 166 7.64 -3.93 3.78
CA VAL A 166 6.20 -3.87 3.47
C VAL A 166 5.53 -5.24 3.49
N CYS A 167 6.14 -6.22 2.83
CA CYS A 167 5.66 -7.60 2.74
C CYS A 167 5.52 -8.32 4.09
N TYR A 168 6.22 -7.82 5.13
CA TYR A 168 6.16 -8.45 6.45
C TYR A 168 4.76 -8.33 7.06
N GLY A 169 3.99 -7.32 6.67
CA GLY A 169 2.58 -7.21 7.04
C GLY A 169 1.80 -8.44 6.54
N SER A 170 1.81 -8.70 5.23
CA SER A 170 1.10 -9.86 4.65
C SER A 170 1.59 -11.20 5.20
N TYR A 171 2.90 -11.36 5.40
CA TYR A 171 3.47 -12.54 6.07
C TYR A 171 2.82 -12.76 7.45
N TYR A 172 2.84 -11.72 8.29
CA TYR A 172 2.30 -11.81 9.64
C TYR A 172 0.79 -12.04 9.64
N GLU A 173 0.07 -11.44 8.69
CA GLU A 173 -1.37 -11.66 8.53
C GLU A 173 -1.69 -13.13 8.27
N ILE A 174 -1.03 -13.73 7.28
CA ILE A 174 -1.22 -15.14 6.91
C ILE A 174 -0.87 -16.07 8.08
N LEU A 175 0.22 -15.81 8.81
CA LEU A 175 0.56 -16.64 9.96
C LEU A 175 -0.52 -16.56 11.05
N LYS A 176 -1.01 -15.35 11.36
CA LYS A 176 -2.02 -15.19 12.40
C LYS A 176 -3.39 -15.72 12.01
N SER A 177 -3.82 -15.55 10.77
CA SER A 177 -5.09 -16.09 10.29
C SER A 177 -5.07 -17.63 10.19
N SER A 178 -3.91 -18.24 9.89
CA SER A 178 -3.74 -19.70 9.88
C SER A 178 -3.50 -20.33 11.26
N GLY A 179 -3.49 -19.54 12.33
CA GLY A 179 -3.25 -20.03 13.70
C GLY A 179 -1.80 -20.41 14.00
N GLU A 180 -0.87 -20.05 13.12
CA GLU A 180 0.55 -20.38 13.25
C GLU A 180 1.20 -19.63 14.42
N GLN A 181 1.98 -20.37 15.22
CA GLN A 181 2.62 -19.88 16.45
C GLN A 181 4.13 -19.74 16.30
N ARG A 182 4.76 -20.39 15.31
CA ARG A 182 6.18 -20.22 15.00
C ARG A 182 6.39 -19.33 13.78
N ALA A 183 7.65 -18.96 13.55
CA ALA A 183 8.02 -18.46 12.24
C ALA A 183 7.96 -19.61 11.21
N VAL A 184 7.60 -19.29 9.98
CA VAL A 184 7.51 -20.23 8.86
C VAL A 184 8.40 -19.71 7.75
N ASP A 185 9.13 -20.63 7.13
CA ASP A 185 9.99 -20.29 6.01
C ASP A 185 9.12 -19.98 4.81
N ALA A 186 9.18 -18.74 4.34
CA ALA A 186 8.19 -18.22 3.42
C ALA A 186 8.79 -17.19 2.47
N VAL A 187 8.22 -17.13 1.27
CA VAL A 187 8.45 -16.06 0.31
C VAL A 187 7.14 -15.30 0.16
N VAL A 188 7.22 -13.97 0.22
CA VAL A 188 6.11 -13.07 -0.05
C VAL A 188 6.41 -12.26 -1.30
N VAL A 189 5.56 -12.37 -2.31
CA VAL A 189 5.57 -11.56 -3.54
C VAL A 189 4.41 -10.58 -3.45
N ASP A 190 4.72 -9.32 -3.15
CA ASP A 190 3.75 -8.22 -3.06
C ASP A 190 3.80 -7.40 -4.35
N ILE A 191 2.83 -7.63 -5.24
CA ILE A 191 2.71 -6.90 -6.50
C ILE A 191 1.90 -5.63 -6.22
N GLY A 192 2.61 -4.55 -5.90
CA GLY A 192 2.04 -3.25 -5.63
C GLY A 192 1.72 -2.45 -6.89
N ALA A 193 1.16 -1.25 -6.69
CA ALA A 193 0.85 -0.36 -7.80
C ALA A 193 2.11 0.19 -8.48
N GLY A 194 3.18 0.48 -7.73
CA GLY A 194 4.39 1.12 -8.26
C GLY A 194 5.65 0.25 -8.28
N ALA A 195 5.64 -0.90 -7.62
CA ALA A 195 6.75 -1.86 -7.59
C ALA A 195 6.24 -3.21 -7.10
N THR A 196 6.97 -4.28 -7.42
CA THR A 196 6.79 -5.59 -6.77
C THR A 196 7.88 -5.80 -5.74
N ASN A 197 7.51 -6.17 -4.52
CA ASN A 197 8.44 -6.45 -3.43
C ASN A 197 8.49 -7.95 -3.14
N ILE A 198 9.70 -8.48 -2.98
CA ILE A 198 9.95 -9.89 -2.68
C ILE A 198 10.63 -9.96 -1.32
N LEU A 199 9.98 -10.61 -0.35
CA LEU A 199 10.53 -10.83 0.99
C LEU A 199 10.64 -12.32 1.25
N THR A 200 11.84 -12.76 1.62
CA THR A 200 12.09 -14.13 2.05
C THR A 200 12.36 -14.17 3.55
N VAL A 201 11.67 -15.09 4.24
CA VAL A 201 11.86 -15.43 5.65
C VAL A 201 12.41 -16.85 5.71
N TYR A 202 13.50 -17.05 6.45
CA TYR A 202 14.13 -18.36 6.66
C TYR A 202 14.63 -18.47 8.10
N GLU A 203 14.31 -19.55 8.79
CA GLU A 203 14.60 -19.80 10.21
C GLU A 203 14.21 -18.62 11.12
N GLY A 204 13.08 -17.98 10.81
CA GLY A 204 12.58 -16.80 11.53
C GLY A 204 13.37 -15.51 11.29
N ARG A 205 14.27 -15.47 10.30
CA ARG A 205 15.06 -14.30 9.93
C ARG A 205 14.60 -13.74 8.58
N LEU A 206 14.65 -12.42 8.45
CA LEU A 206 14.44 -11.77 7.15
C LEU A 206 15.73 -11.88 6.33
N MET A 207 15.65 -12.58 5.20
CA MET A 207 16.81 -12.89 4.36
C MET A 207 17.05 -11.77 3.35
N ARG A 208 17.83 -10.76 3.73
CA ARG A 208 18.10 -9.60 2.86
C ARG A 208 18.71 -9.97 1.50
N THR A 209 19.57 -10.98 1.43
CA THR A 209 20.18 -11.44 0.17
C THR A 209 19.20 -12.14 -0.75
N ALA A 210 18.18 -12.78 -0.18
CA ALA A 210 17.09 -13.46 -0.89
C ALA A 210 15.82 -12.60 -0.98
N SER A 211 15.95 -11.28 -0.80
CA SER A 211 14.83 -10.34 -0.81
C SER A 211 15.19 -9.13 -1.67
N GLY A 212 14.20 -8.54 -2.33
CA GLY A 212 14.43 -7.47 -3.30
C GLY A 212 13.16 -6.76 -3.72
N SER A 213 13.29 -5.86 -4.69
CA SER A 213 12.17 -5.14 -5.30
C SER A 213 12.44 -4.97 -6.79
N VAL A 214 11.40 -5.16 -7.62
CA VAL A 214 11.42 -4.88 -9.07
C VAL A 214 10.44 -3.78 -9.43
N GLN A 215 10.66 -3.09 -10.55
CA GLN A 215 9.80 -1.98 -10.98
C GLN A 215 8.47 -2.47 -11.56
N GLU A 216 8.49 -3.69 -12.09
CA GLU A 216 7.35 -4.42 -12.64
C GLU A 216 6.18 -4.40 -11.66
N SER A 217 5.07 -3.79 -12.09
CA SER A 217 3.93 -3.48 -11.24
C SER A 217 2.68 -3.19 -12.08
N ILE A 218 1.58 -2.84 -11.41
CA ILE A 218 0.35 -2.39 -12.10
C ILE A 218 0.60 -1.12 -12.93
N THR A 219 1.43 -0.20 -12.45
CA THR A 219 1.79 1.01 -13.21
C THR A 219 2.55 0.66 -14.48
N THR A 220 3.50 -0.28 -14.42
CA THR A 220 4.22 -0.77 -15.61
C THR A 220 3.26 -1.35 -16.64
N LEU A 221 2.28 -2.15 -16.21
CA LEU A 221 1.25 -2.70 -17.08
C LEU A 221 0.42 -1.59 -17.74
N ALA A 222 -0.04 -0.62 -16.95
CA ALA A 222 -0.80 0.52 -17.44
C ALA A 222 0.01 1.39 -18.42
N GLU A 223 1.30 1.60 -18.17
CA GLU A 223 2.20 2.35 -19.06
C GLU A 223 2.38 1.66 -20.42
N ARG A 224 2.58 0.33 -20.40
CA ARG A 224 2.73 -0.46 -21.63
C ARG A 224 1.44 -0.46 -22.46
N ILE A 225 0.27 -0.63 -21.82
CA ILE A 225 -1.03 -0.57 -22.50
C ILE A 225 -1.30 0.84 -23.05
N ALA A 226 -1.07 1.89 -22.25
CA ALA A 226 -1.24 3.27 -22.70
C ALA A 226 -0.35 3.59 -23.90
N SER A 227 0.92 3.16 -23.88
CA SER A 227 1.84 3.35 -24.99
C SER A 227 1.33 2.69 -26.27
N ASN A 228 0.83 1.45 -26.18
CA ASN A 228 0.25 0.72 -27.30
C ASN A 228 -1.00 1.43 -27.87
N LEU A 229 -1.93 1.86 -27.00
CA LEU A 229 -3.11 2.63 -27.41
C LEU A 229 -2.74 3.97 -28.05
N ASN A 230 -1.73 4.68 -27.53
CA ASN A 230 -1.29 5.96 -28.10
C ASN A 230 -0.73 5.78 -29.50
N GLN A 231 0.04 4.70 -29.73
CA GLN A 231 0.58 4.36 -31.05
C GLN A 231 -0.54 3.99 -32.03
N GLN A 232 -1.53 3.22 -31.58
CA GLN A 232 -2.66 2.79 -32.42
C GLN A 232 -3.60 3.94 -32.79
N THR A 233 -3.85 4.86 -31.85
CA THR A 233 -4.93 5.86 -31.98
C THR A 233 -4.43 7.26 -32.29
N GLY A 234 -3.15 7.55 -32.07
CA GLY A 234 -2.60 8.91 -32.11
C GLY A 234 -3.12 9.84 -31.00
N LYS A 235 -3.94 9.32 -30.07
CA LYS A 235 -4.55 10.06 -28.96
C LYS A 235 -3.74 9.83 -27.68
N ILE A 236 -3.74 10.79 -26.77
CA ILE A 236 -3.03 10.66 -25.48
C ILE A 236 -3.92 9.92 -24.48
N MET A 237 -3.52 8.70 -24.12
CA MET A 237 -4.01 7.94 -22.98
C MET A 237 -3.00 8.06 -21.83
N ARG A 238 -3.47 8.46 -20.64
CA ARG A 238 -2.63 8.58 -19.45
C ARG A 238 -2.65 7.25 -18.68
N PRO A 239 -1.49 6.65 -18.34
CA PRO A 239 -1.44 5.37 -17.63
C PRO A 239 -2.30 5.33 -16.36
N PHE A 240 -2.30 6.42 -15.59
CA PHE A 240 -3.06 6.53 -14.34
C PHE A 240 -4.59 6.34 -14.54
N GLU A 241 -5.13 6.70 -15.70
CA GLU A 241 -6.56 6.51 -16.02
C GLU A 241 -6.89 5.03 -16.29
N LEU A 242 -5.89 4.25 -16.71
CA LEU A 242 -6.03 2.82 -16.98
C LEU A 242 -5.93 1.97 -15.70
N ILE A 243 -5.14 2.39 -14.71
CA ILE A 243 -4.91 1.61 -13.47
C ILE A 243 -6.23 1.14 -12.86
N LYS A 244 -7.17 2.06 -12.62
CA LYS A 244 -8.48 1.71 -12.04
C LYS A 244 -9.29 0.77 -12.93
N SER A 245 -9.19 0.90 -14.25
CA SER A 245 -9.89 0.01 -15.19
C SER A 245 -9.30 -1.40 -15.18
N ILE A 246 -7.96 -1.51 -15.11
CA ILE A 246 -7.24 -2.78 -15.03
C ILE A 246 -7.55 -3.49 -13.70
N GLU A 247 -7.50 -2.77 -12.58
CA GLU A 247 -7.77 -3.33 -11.24
C GLU A 247 -9.19 -3.93 -11.15
N ILE A 248 -10.20 -3.33 -11.79
CA ILE A 248 -11.56 -3.89 -11.82
C ILE A 248 -11.80 -4.90 -12.97
N GLY A 249 -10.73 -5.33 -13.66
CA GLY A 249 -10.80 -6.35 -14.71
C GLY A 249 -11.47 -5.89 -16.01
N ARG A 250 -11.53 -4.58 -16.29
CA ARG A 250 -12.06 -4.11 -17.57
C ARG A 250 -11.13 -4.50 -18.71
N LYS A 251 -11.75 -5.14 -19.69
CA LYS A 251 -11.12 -5.54 -20.95
C LYS A 251 -11.25 -4.51 -22.06
N SER A 252 -12.01 -3.44 -21.83
CA SER A 252 -12.16 -2.36 -22.80
C SER A 252 -12.06 -0.99 -22.15
N VAL A 253 -11.50 -0.03 -22.86
CA VAL A 253 -11.29 1.35 -22.39
C VAL A 253 -11.76 2.38 -23.42
N MET A 254 -12.16 3.55 -22.93
CA MET A 254 -12.59 4.66 -23.78
C MET A 254 -11.42 5.58 -24.10
N VAL A 255 -11.14 5.81 -25.38
CA VAL A 255 -10.11 6.73 -25.86
C VAL A 255 -10.76 7.79 -26.76
N ALA A 256 -10.92 9.01 -26.22
CA ALA A 256 -11.59 10.13 -26.87
C ALA A 256 -12.96 9.76 -27.50
N GLY A 257 -13.83 9.12 -26.72
CA GLY A 257 -15.20 8.79 -27.14
C GLY A 257 -15.36 7.47 -27.90
N GLU A 258 -14.28 6.78 -28.21
CA GLU A 258 -14.30 5.47 -28.87
C GLU A 258 -13.90 4.36 -27.89
N GLN A 259 -14.53 3.19 -28.01
CA GLN A 259 -14.23 2.02 -27.18
C GLN A 259 -13.17 1.13 -27.86
N TYR A 260 -12.14 0.76 -27.12
CA TYR A 260 -11.06 -0.12 -27.58
C TYR A 260 -10.99 -1.35 -26.68
N ASP A 261 -10.92 -2.54 -27.29
CA ASP A 261 -10.62 -3.79 -26.60
C ASP A 261 -9.10 -3.88 -26.36
N ILE A 262 -8.72 -4.17 -25.12
CA ILE A 262 -7.33 -4.31 -24.68
C ILE A 262 -7.03 -5.72 -24.19
N SER A 263 -7.92 -6.69 -24.39
CA SER A 263 -7.80 -8.05 -23.85
C SER A 263 -6.49 -8.74 -24.21
N GLU A 264 -6.14 -8.77 -25.50
CA GLU A 264 -4.93 -9.44 -25.99
C GLU A 264 -3.66 -8.73 -25.50
N THR A 265 -3.63 -7.40 -25.59
CA THR A 265 -2.51 -6.57 -25.12
C THR A 265 -2.32 -6.71 -23.61
N LEU A 266 -3.42 -6.74 -22.84
CA LEU A 266 -3.42 -6.97 -21.40
C LEU A 266 -2.83 -8.33 -21.07
N GLU A 267 -3.31 -9.41 -21.72
CA GLU A 267 -2.81 -10.76 -21.49
C GLU A 267 -1.32 -10.89 -21.83
N TYR A 268 -0.90 -10.34 -22.97
CA TYR A 268 0.51 -10.33 -23.38
C TYR A 268 1.40 -9.67 -22.34
N TYR A 269 1.04 -8.48 -21.86
CA TYR A 269 1.86 -7.77 -20.88
C TYR A 269 1.76 -8.37 -19.47
N VAL A 270 0.62 -8.94 -19.08
CA VAL A 270 0.50 -9.71 -17.83
C VAL A 270 1.46 -10.89 -17.82
N ASN A 271 1.53 -11.64 -18.94
CA ASN A 271 2.47 -12.75 -19.09
C ASN A 271 3.93 -12.28 -18.99
N SER A 272 4.31 -11.29 -19.80
CA SER A 272 5.68 -10.76 -19.81
C SER A 272 6.11 -10.22 -18.43
N ILE A 273 5.23 -9.53 -17.72
CA ILE A 273 5.54 -8.97 -16.40
C ILE A 273 5.67 -10.07 -15.35
N ALA A 274 4.78 -11.08 -15.38
CA ALA A 274 4.86 -12.21 -14.46
C ALA A 274 6.18 -12.98 -14.61
N ASP A 275 6.61 -13.22 -15.86
CA ASP A 275 7.88 -13.90 -16.13
C ASP A 275 9.07 -13.12 -15.54
N ILE A 276 9.12 -11.80 -15.73
CA ILE A 276 10.17 -10.94 -15.14
C ILE A 276 10.19 -11.01 -13.60
N ILE A 277 9.01 -10.99 -12.96
CA ILE A 277 8.92 -11.08 -11.50
C ILE A 277 9.43 -12.44 -10.99
N VAL A 278 9.09 -13.53 -11.68
CA VAL A 278 9.53 -14.88 -11.28
C VAL A 278 11.02 -15.11 -11.57
N ASP A 279 11.56 -14.53 -12.63
CA ASP A 279 12.99 -14.57 -12.92
C ASP A 279 13.82 -13.90 -11.82
N GLU A 280 13.38 -12.72 -11.35
CA GLU A 280 14.01 -12.05 -10.21
C GLU A 280 13.86 -12.89 -8.94
N LEU A 281 12.66 -13.39 -8.65
CA LEU A 281 12.42 -14.25 -7.49
C LEU A 281 13.38 -15.45 -7.50
N THR A 282 13.49 -16.13 -8.63
CA THR A 282 14.39 -17.28 -8.80
C THR A 282 15.84 -16.89 -8.54
N THR A 283 16.25 -15.72 -9.02
CA THR A 283 17.61 -15.19 -8.80
C THR A 283 17.87 -14.92 -7.31
N LEU A 284 16.91 -14.32 -6.61
CA LEU A 284 17.01 -14.06 -5.16
C LEU A 284 17.06 -15.37 -4.37
N LEU A 285 16.23 -16.35 -4.69
CA LEU A 285 16.18 -17.62 -3.96
C LEU A 285 17.44 -18.46 -4.13
N ARG A 286 18.19 -18.32 -5.22
CA ARG A 286 19.51 -18.96 -5.39
C ARG A 286 20.55 -18.53 -4.34
N THR A 287 20.29 -17.45 -3.61
CA THR A 287 21.17 -16.99 -2.52
C THR A 287 20.90 -17.69 -1.19
N LEU A 288 19.84 -18.50 -1.10
CA LEU A 288 19.55 -19.30 0.09
C LEU A 288 20.55 -20.46 0.25
N PRO A 289 20.74 -20.95 1.49
CA PRO A 289 21.47 -22.19 1.73
C PRO A 289 20.94 -23.35 0.88
N PRO A 290 21.80 -24.29 0.42
CA PRO A 290 21.38 -25.41 -0.41
C PRO A 290 20.34 -26.35 0.23
N ASP A 291 20.26 -26.35 1.56
CA ASP A 291 19.32 -27.12 2.38
C ASP A 291 18.07 -26.33 2.77
N ALA A 292 17.95 -25.06 2.34
CA ALA A 292 16.78 -24.24 2.64
C ALA A 292 15.53 -24.76 1.96
N TRP A 293 14.43 -24.82 2.71
CA TRP A 293 13.12 -25.25 2.23
C TRP A 293 12.08 -24.15 2.49
N ILE A 294 11.47 -23.63 1.42
CA ILE A 294 10.38 -22.65 1.55
C ILE A 294 9.07 -23.41 1.74
N GLU A 295 8.42 -23.21 2.89
CA GLU A 295 7.15 -23.87 3.21
C GLU A 295 5.93 -23.13 2.63
N LYS A 296 6.01 -21.80 2.48
CA LYS A 296 4.89 -20.98 2.01
C LYS A 296 5.31 -19.98 0.93
N VAL A 297 4.55 -19.94 -0.16
CA VAL A 297 4.64 -18.86 -1.15
C VAL A 297 3.37 -18.03 -1.05
N ILE A 298 3.52 -16.76 -0.70
CA ILE A 298 2.41 -15.82 -0.49
C ILE A 298 2.42 -14.78 -1.60
N LEU A 299 1.33 -14.68 -2.36
CA LEU A 299 1.14 -13.66 -3.38
C LEU A 299 0.11 -12.64 -2.88
N THR A 300 0.51 -11.37 -2.81
CA THR A 300 -0.28 -10.29 -2.18
C THR A 300 -0.19 -8.98 -2.97
N GLY A 301 -0.84 -7.93 -2.48
CA GLY A 301 -0.94 -6.64 -3.15
C GLY A 301 -2.06 -6.60 -4.19
N GLY A 302 -2.38 -5.40 -4.69
CA GLY A 302 -3.45 -5.25 -5.70
C GLY A 302 -3.15 -5.98 -7.01
N GLY A 303 -1.87 -6.23 -7.31
CA GLY A 303 -1.48 -7.03 -8.46
C GLY A 303 -1.80 -8.51 -8.30
N ALA A 304 -2.08 -9.02 -7.10
CA ALA A 304 -2.54 -10.40 -6.96
C ALA A 304 -3.88 -10.65 -7.69
N GLU A 305 -4.76 -9.65 -7.77
CA GLU A 305 -6.02 -9.74 -8.50
C GLU A 305 -5.82 -9.74 -10.03
N VAL A 306 -4.77 -9.03 -10.50
CA VAL A 306 -4.49 -8.85 -11.93
C VAL A 306 -3.60 -9.97 -12.48
N PHE A 307 -2.51 -10.29 -11.77
CA PHE A 307 -1.47 -11.23 -12.20
C PHE A 307 -1.66 -12.62 -11.58
N GLY A 308 -2.54 -12.79 -10.59
CA GLY A 308 -2.61 -13.97 -9.73
C GLY A 308 -2.67 -15.31 -10.47
N LYS A 309 -3.56 -15.43 -11.45
CA LYS A 309 -3.68 -16.65 -12.26
C LYS A 309 -2.38 -16.97 -12.99
N LYS A 310 -1.76 -15.98 -13.63
CA LYS A 310 -0.52 -16.19 -14.37
C LYS A 310 0.66 -16.45 -13.44
N MET A 311 0.79 -15.70 -12.35
CA MET A 311 1.84 -15.90 -11.34
C MET A 311 1.83 -17.33 -10.80
N LYS A 312 0.64 -17.88 -10.48
CA LYS A 312 0.52 -19.28 -10.04
C LYS A 312 1.08 -20.28 -11.05
N ASN A 313 0.77 -20.08 -12.33
CA ASN A 313 1.29 -20.94 -13.39
C ASN A 313 2.81 -20.80 -13.53
N VAL A 314 3.34 -19.58 -13.61
CA VAL A 314 4.78 -19.34 -13.82
C VAL A 314 5.61 -19.81 -12.62
N LEU A 315 5.11 -19.64 -11.38
CA LEU A 315 5.76 -20.19 -10.18
C LEU A 315 5.84 -21.72 -10.22
N THR A 316 4.79 -22.38 -10.74
CA THR A 316 4.77 -23.84 -10.91
C THR A 316 5.71 -24.28 -12.03
N GLU A 317 5.68 -23.60 -13.19
CA GLU A 317 6.55 -23.86 -14.34
C GLU A 317 8.05 -23.74 -13.99
N ASN A 318 8.39 -22.84 -13.06
CA ASN A 318 9.75 -22.64 -12.55
C ASN A 318 10.10 -23.51 -11.33
N ASN A 319 9.25 -24.46 -10.94
CA ASN A 319 9.43 -25.35 -9.79
C ASN A 319 9.65 -24.59 -8.46
N ILE A 320 9.07 -23.40 -8.31
CA ILE A 320 9.03 -22.67 -7.03
C ILE A 320 7.96 -23.26 -6.10
N VAL A 321 6.87 -23.77 -6.69
CA VAL A 321 5.81 -24.54 -6.03
C VAL A 321 5.52 -25.79 -6.86
N GLN A 322 4.93 -26.82 -6.26
CA GLN A 322 4.57 -28.06 -6.98
C GLN A 322 3.25 -27.92 -7.73
N THR A 323 2.29 -27.19 -7.15
CA THR A 323 1.00 -26.92 -7.80
C THR A 323 0.55 -25.46 -7.63
N PRO A 324 -0.28 -24.93 -8.54
CA PRO A 324 -0.86 -23.58 -8.43
C PRO A 324 -1.59 -23.30 -7.10
N GLU A 325 -2.12 -24.33 -6.46
CA GLU A 325 -2.90 -24.25 -5.22
C GLU A 325 -2.02 -24.01 -3.98
N GLU A 326 -0.73 -24.31 -4.05
CA GLU A 326 0.22 -24.04 -2.95
C GLU A 326 0.53 -22.55 -2.78
N VAL A 327 0.25 -21.74 -3.80
CA VAL A 327 0.40 -20.27 -3.72
C VAL A 327 -0.77 -19.70 -2.93
N ILE A 328 -0.45 -19.20 -1.74
CA ILE A 328 -1.39 -18.58 -0.81
C ILE A 328 -1.66 -17.15 -1.28
N VAL A 329 -2.93 -16.83 -1.55
CA VAL A 329 -3.40 -15.46 -1.77
C VAL A 329 -4.27 -15.08 -0.58
N PRO A 330 -3.97 -13.98 0.17
CA PRO A 330 -4.84 -13.51 1.24
C PRO A 330 -6.26 -13.22 0.74
N GLU A 331 -7.25 -13.27 1.64
CA GLU A 331 -8.65 -12.97 1.29
C GLU A 331 -8.82 -11.56 0.72
N ASP A 332 -8.19 -10.56 1.34
CA ASP A 332 -8.04 -9.21 0.77
C ASP A 332 -6.53 -8.92 0.58
N PRO A 333 -5.97 -9.21 -0.61
CA PRO A 333 -4.55 -9.00 -0.86
C PRO A 333 -4.17 -7.50 -0.89
N VAL A 334 -5.13 -6.60 -1.14
CA VAL A 334 -4.91 -5.15 -1.13
C VAL A 334 -4.70 -4.63 0.30
N LEU A 335 -5.39 -5.21 1.28
CA LEU A 335 -5.31 -4.82 2.69
C LEU A 335 -4.36 -5.66 3.53
N ALA A 336 -3.92 -6.83 3.06
CA ALA A 336 -3.14 -7.80 3.83
C ALA A 336 -1.94 -7.19 4.58
N ASN A 337 -1.18 -6.30 3.94
CA ASN A 337 -0.07 -5.61 4.62
C ASN A 337 -0.55 -4.73 5.79
N ALA A 338 -1.57 -3.90 5.56
CA ALA A 338 -2.09 -3.00 6.59
C ALA A 338 -2.75 -3.78 7.75
N ILE A 339 -3.46 -4.87 7.47
CA ILE A 339 -4.04 -5.75 8.50
C ILE A 339 -2.91 -6.40 9.31
N GLY A 340 -1.89 -6.96 8.66
CA GLY A 340 -0.76 -7.54 9.33
C GLY A 340 -0.01 -6.54 10.22
N PHE A 341 0.19 -5.32 9.74
CA PHE A 341 0.76 -4.24 10.56
C PHE A 341 -0.11 -3.93 11.78
N GLN A 342 -1.44 -3.87 11.61
CA GLN A 342 -2.34 -3.66 12.73
C GLN A 342 -2.19 -4.76 13.79
N LYS A 343 -2.13 -6.03 13.38
CA LYS A 343 -1.90 -7.16 14.29
C LYS A 343 -0.54 -7.08 14.99
N ILE A 344 0.50 -6.62 14.30
CA ILE A 344 1.84 -6.39 14.89
C ILE A 344 1.79 -5.28 15.95
N ALA A 345 1.13 -4.16 15.65
CA ALA A 345 0.90 -3.09 16.62
C ALA A 345 0.11 -3.59 17.84
N GLN A 346 -0.90 -4.44 17.64
CA GLN A 346 -1.68 -5.03 18.72
C GLN A 346 -0.84 -5.97 19.60
N ALA A 347 -0.03 -6.84 19.00
CA ALA A 347 0.89 -7.72 19.72
C ALA A 347 1.88 -6.93 20.60
N GLN A 348 2.30 -5.74 20.14
CA GLN A 348 3.15 -4.84 20.91
C GLN A 348 2.43 -4.23 22.12
N ILE A 349 1.13 -3.96 22.02
CA ILE A 349 0.31 -3.53 23.17
C ILE A 349 0.18 -4.68 24.18
N ASP A 350 -0.13 -5.88 23.71
CA ASP A 350 -0.39 -7.03 24.58
C ASP A 350 0.88 -7.51 25.31
N SER A 351 2.05 -7.43 24.66
CA SER A 351 3.32 -7.75 25.31
C SER A 351 3.69 -6.78 26.44
N LYS A 352 3.29 -5.50 26.33
CA LYS A 352 3.48 -4.50 27.39
C LYS A 352 2.51 -4.68 28.56
N LYS A 353 1.33 -5.26 28.34
CA LYS A 353 0.37 -5.57 29.43
C LYS A 353 0.81 -6.75 30.29
N LYS A 354 1.66 -7.64 29.75
CA LYS A 354 2.18 -8.82 30.44
C LYS A 354 3.46 -8.58 31.26
N LYS A 355 4.07 -7.41 31.13
CA LYS A 355 5.26 -6.99 31.89
C LYS A 355 4.85 -6.08 33.04
#